data_AF-A0A9C8N373-F1
#
_entry.id   AF-A0A9C8N373-F1
#
_cell.length_a   1.000
_cell.length_b   1.000
_cell.length_c   1.000
_cell.angle_alpha   90.00
_cell.angle_beta   90.00
_cell.angle_gamma   90.00
#
_symmetry.space_group_name_H-M   'P 1'
#
loop_
_entity.id
_entity.type
_entity.pdbx_description
1 polymer ?
#
loop_
_entity_poly.entity_id
_entity_poly.type
_entity_poly.pdbx_seq_one_letter_code
_entity_poly.pdbx_strand_id
1 'polypeptide(L)'
;TEYRHPYEIAVDTERQLKEEENCHLIICLSHLGYDYAITDKPNDLIVAAKTQYTDLIIGGHTHTFLDKPTIVKNKVERDILVNQVGCFGINLGRIDFYFDAERNASGEGVSIVV
;
A
#
# COMPACT_ATOMS: atom_id res chain seq x y z
N THR A 1 -25.08 -4.68 2.44
CA THR A 1 -23.69 -4.59 2.90
C THR A 1 -23.40 -3.14 3.22
N GLU A 2 -22.66 -2.89 4.29
CA GLU A 2 -22.33 -1.53 4.76
C GLU A 2 -20.91 -1.17 4.32
N TYR A 3 -20.73 -0.01 3.69
CA TYR A 3 -19.41 0.52 3.35
C TYR A 3 -18.85 1.27 4.55
N ARG A 4 -17.75 0.77 5.11
CA ARG A 4 -17.05 1.41 6.23
C ARG A 4 -15.93 2.31 5.70
N HIS A 5 -15.61 3.35 6.47
CA HIS A 5 -14.59 4.31 6.05
C HIS A 5 -13.22 3.62 5.94
N PRO A 6 -12.57 3.60 4.75
CA PRO A 6 -11.39 2.77 4.51
C PRO A 6 -10.19 3.17 5.37
N TYR A 7 -10.03 4.46 5.68
CA TYR A 7 -8.95 4.95 6.53
C TYR A 7 -8.99 4.36 7.94
N GLU A 8 -10.16 4.37 8.57
CA GLU A 8 -10.32 3.88 9.95
C GLU A 8 -10.12 2.36 10.01
N ILE A 9 -10.69 1.65 9.02
CA ILE A 9 -10.55 0.20 8.92
C ILE A 9 -9.11 -0.19 8.65
N ALA A 10 -8.39 0.52 7.76
CA ALA A 10 -6.99 0.23 7.48
C ALA A 10 -6.12 0.38 8.74
N VAL A 11 -6.31 1.47 9.50
CA VAL A 11 -5.56 1.73 10.74
C VAL A 11 -5.86 0.71 11.83
N ASP A 12 -7.13 0.33 12.02
CA ASP A 12 -7.46 -0.69 13.03
C ASP A 12 -6.96 -2.08 12.61
N THR A 13 -7.10 -2.43 11.33
CA THR A 13 -6.67 -3.73 10.80
C THR A 13 -5.15 -3.90 10.88
N GLU A 14 -4.36 -2.89 10.47
CA GLU A 14 -2.90 -2.99 10.57
C GLU A 14 -2.44 -3.10 12.03
N ARG A 15 -3.15 -2.45 12.96
CA ARG A 15 -2.86 -2.52 14.39
C ARG A 15 -3.09 -3.93 14.90
N GLN A 16 -4.23 -4.54 14.60
CA GLN A 16 -4.51 -5.94 14.94
C GLN A 16 -3.45 -6.88 14.35
N LEU A 17 -3.16 -6.75 13.05
CA LEU A 17 -2.15 -7.58 12.39
C LEU A 17 -0.76 -7.44 13.04
N LYS A 18 -0.37 -6.23 13.45
CA LYS A 18 0.94 -5.99 14.05
C LYS A 18 1.02 -6.43 15.50
N GLU A 19 0.06 -5.99 16.32
CA GLU A 19 0.13 -6.09 17.78
C GLU A 19 -0.45 -7.40 18.31
N GLU A 20 -1.46 -7.96 17.65
CA GLU A 20 -2.18 -9.15 18.10
C GLU A 20 -1.67 -10.38 17.34
N GLU A 21 -1.58 -10.29 16.01
CA GLU A 21 -1.14 -11.41 15.15
C GLU A 21 0.38 -11.46 14.93
N ASN A 22 1.13 -10.46 15.45
CA ASN A 22 2.60 -10.39 15.38
C ASN A 22 3.15 -10.46 13.94
N CYS A 23 2.47 -9.82 12.98
CA CYS A 23 2.91 -9.77 11.59
C CYS A 23 4.17 -8.91 11.42
N HIS A 24 5.09 -9.40 10.58
CA HIS A 24 6.36 -8.71 10.27
C HIS A 24 6.28 -7.92 8.95
N LEU A 25 5.35 -8.28 8.07
CA LEU A 25 5.07 -7.60 6.81
C LEU A 25 3.56 -7.45 6.66
N ILE A 26 3.09 -6.23 6.41
CA ILE A 26 1.66 -5.91 6.25
C ILE A 26 1.45 -5.28 4.87
N ILE A 27 0.66 -5.97 4.04
CA ILE A 27 0.33 -5.54 2.69
C ILE A 27 -1.16 -5.20 2.63
N CYS A 28 -1.47 -3.98 2.22
CA CYS A 28 -2.85 -3.54 1.97
C CYS A 28 -3.17 -3.68 0.48
N LEU A 29 -4.15 -4.51 0.17
CA LEU A 29 -4.73 -4.60 -1.17
C LEU A 29 -5.92 -3.64 -1.26
N SER A 30 -5.80 -2.64 -2.12
CA SER A 30 -6.77 -1.55 -2.22
C SER A 30 -7.36 -1.43 -3.62
N HIS A 31 -8.59 -0.95 -3.69
CA HIS A 31 -9.25 -0.53 -4.93
C HIS A 31 -9.84 0.88 -4.80
N LEU A 32 -9.20 1.75 -3.99
CA LEU A 32 -9.64 3.12 -3.76
C LEU A 32 -9.23 4.04 -4.91
N GLY A 33 -8.07 3.78 -5.52
CA GLY A 33 -7.48 4.64 -6.53
C GLY A 33 -6.21 5.30 -6.03
N TYR A 34 -5.24 5.47 -6.93
CA TYR A 34 -3.95 6.05 -6.61
C TYR A 34 -4.07 7.46 -6.01
N ASP A 35 -4.62 8.41 -6.77
CA ASP A 35 -4.88 9.78 -6.31
C ASP A 35 -6.08 10.40 -7.08
N TYR A 36 -6.71 11.41 -6.49
CA TYR A 36 -7.80 12.16 -7.11
C TYR A 36 -7.63 13.66 -6.88
N ALA A 37 -7.95 14.47 -7.89
CA ALA A 37 -7.98 15.93 -7.76
C ALA A 37 -9.07 16.42 -6.78
N ILE A 38 -10.11 15.62 -6.53
CA ILE A 38 -11.17 15.92 -5.57
C ILE A 38 -10.77 15.36 -4.21
N THR A 39 -10.57 16.24 -3.23
CA THR A 39 -10.00 15.94 -1.91
C THR A 39 -10.85 15.05 -1.00
N ASP A 40 -12.14 14.86 -1.32
CA ASP A 40 -13.09 14.12 -0.47
C ASP A 40 -13.20 12.63 -0.80
N LYS A 41 -12.56 12.18 -1.90
CA LYS A 41 -12.59 10.76 -2.28
C LYS A 41 -11.41 10.01 -1.66
N PRO A 42 -11.64 8.87 -0.98
CA PRO A 42 -10.54 8.06 -0.47
C PRO A 42 -9.58 7.58 -1.56
N ASN A 43 -8.28 7.64 -1.27
CA ASN A 43 -7.22 7.19 -2.18
C ASN A 43 -6.06 6.51 -1.44
N ASP A 44 -5.22 5.83 -2.20
CA ASP A 44 -4.14 4.99 -1.70
C ASP A 44 -3.04 5.82 -1.02
N LEU A 45 -2.75 7.03 -1.53
CA LEU A 45 -1.75 7.93 -0.93
C LEU A 45 -2.17 8.43 0.46
N ILE A 46 -3.46 8.73 0.67
CA ILE A 46 -3.97 9.17 1.98
C ILE A 46 -4.02 7.99 2.95
N VAL A 47 -4.40 6.78 2.50
CA VAL A 47 -4.28 5.57 3.34
C VAL A 47 -2.84 5.40 3.80
N ALA A 48 -1.87 5.48 2.86
CA ALA A 48 -0.44 5.34 3.15
C ALA A 48 0.05 6.35 4.19
N ALA A 49 -0.39 7.61 4.09
CA ALA A 49 -0.01 8.66 5.03
C ALA A 49 -0.65 8.50 6.42
N LYS A 50 -1.82 7.83 6.53
CA LYS A 50 -2.54 7.65 7.79
C LYS A 50 -2.13 6.41 8.57
N THR A 51 -1.64 5.39 7.88
CA THR A 51 -1.17 4.14 8.48
C THR A 51 0.20 4.31 9.15
N GLN A 52 0.57 3.35 9.99
CA GLN A 52 1.86 3.31 10.71
C GLN A 52 2.64 2.01 10.50
N TYR A 53 1.96 0.88 10.30
CA TYR A 53 2.57 -0.45 10.25
C TYR A 53 2.53 -1.08 8.84
N THR A 54 1.68 -0.57 7.95
CA THR A 54 1.58 -1.02 6.56
C THR A 54 2.88 -0.75 5.80
N ASP A 55 3.37 -1.75 5.08
CA ASP A 55 4.65 -1.71 4.35
C ASP A 55 4.47 -1.50 2.85
N LEU A 56 3.39 -2.06 2.29
CA LEU A 56 3.06 -1.96 0.88
C LEU A 56 1.56 -1.79 0.69
N ILE A 57 1.18 -0.87 -0.20
CA ILE A 57 -0.16 -0.79 -0.77
C ILE A 57 -0.10 -1.20 -2.24
N ILE A 58 -0.92 -2.18 -2.61
CA ILE A 58 -1.16 -2.56 -4.00
C ILE A 58 -2.54 -2.01 -4.37
N GLY A 59 -2.52 -0.90 -5.12
CA GLY A 59 -3.70 -0.13 -5.51
C GLY A 59 -4.37 -0.62 -6.80
N GLY A 60 -5.44 0.07 -7.18
CA GLY A 60 -6.25 -0.25 -8.36
C GLY A 60 -7.19 0.89 -8.74
N HIS A 61 -8.30 0.57 -9.42
CA HIS A 61 -9.39 1.48 -9.80
C HIS A 61 -9.06 2.56 -10.85
N THR A 62 -8.02 3.36 -10.63
CA THR A 62 -7.68 4.52 -11.48
C THR A 62 -6.98 4.15 -12.79
N HIS A 63 -6.57 2.89 -12.94
CA HIS A 63 -5.74 2.40 -14.05
C HIS A 63 -4.42 3.17 -14.23
N THR A 64 -3.90 3.77 -13.15
CA THR A 64 -2.61 4.45 -13.10
C THR A 64 -1.48 3.47 -13.43
N PHE A 65 -0.68 3.83 -14.43
CA PHE A 65 0.56 3.16 -14.78
C PHE A 65 1.70 3.86 -14.06
N LEU A 66 2.44 3.12 -13.24
CA LEU A 66 3.62 3.62 -12.54
C LEU A 66 4.87 2.91 -13.07
N ASP A 67 5.88 3.70 -13.47
CA ASP A 67 7.19 3.17 -13.89
C ASP A 67 7.94 2.54 -12.70
N LYS A 68 7.73 3.10 -11.51
CA LYS A 68 8.24 2.58 -10.23
C LYS A 68 7.21 2.84 -9.13
N PRO A 69 7.21 2.04 -8.05
CA PRO A 69 6.38 2.32 -6.88
C PRO A 69 6.67 3.70 -6.30
N THR A 70 5.61 4.36 -5.85
CA THR A 70 5.69 5.63 -5.13
C THR A 70 6.07 5.37 -3.69
N ILE A 71 7.03 6.14 -3.18
CA ILE A 71 7.40 6.12 -1.76
C ILE A 71 6.63 7.24 -1.08
N VAL A 72 5.85 6.89 -0.06
CA VAL A 72 5.09 7.83 0.77
C VAL A 72 5.62 7.73 2.20
N LYS A 73 5.62 8.85 2.93
CA LYS A 73 5.86 8.87 4.37
C LYS A 73 4.57 8.59 5.11
N ASN A 74 4.59 7.57 5.97
CA ASN A 74 3.45 7.21 6.79
C ASN A 74 3.36 8.10 8.06
N LYS A 75 2.40 7.83 8.94
CA LYS A 75 2.15 8.64 10.15
C LYS A 75 3.34 8.72 11.11
N VAL A 76 4.28 7.76 11.05
CA VAL A 76 5.49 7.69 11.88
C VAL A 76 6.76 8.02 11.08
N GLU A 77 6.63 8.71 9.94
CA GLU A 77 7.74 9.11 9.06
C GLU A 77 8.53 7.93 8.45
N ARG A 78 7.95 6.73 8.46
CA ARG A 78 8.50 5.54 7.81
C ARG A 78 8.06 5.50 6.35
N ASP A 79 8.97 5.03 5.49
CA ASP A 79 8.68 4.84 4.07
C ASP A 79 7.74 3.65 3.86
N ILE A 80 6.69 3.89 3.08
CA ILE A 80 5.72 2.89 2.61
C ILE A 80 5.69 2.92 1.07
N LEU A 81 5.67 1.74 0.47
CA LEU A 81 5.55 1.59 -0.98
C LEU A 81 4.08 1.61 -1.40
N VAL A 82 3.75 2.38 -2.43
CA VAL A 82 2.43 2.39 -3.07
C VAL A 82 2.63 2.08 -4.54
N ASN A 83 2.00 1.01 -5.04
CA ASN A 83 2.16 0.59 -6.42
C ASN A 83 0.82 0.28 -7.12
N GLN A 84 0.79 0.52 -8.42
CA GLN A 84 -0.32 0.17 -9.31
C GLN A 84 0.23 -0.15 -10.70
N VAL A 85 -0.31 -1.19 -11.34
CA VAL A 85 0.21 -1.78 -12.58
C VAL A 85 -0.69 -1.51 -13.79
N GLY A 86 -1.38 -0.37 -13.80
CA GLY A 86 -2.30 -0.03 -14.88
C GLY A 86 -3.55 -0.91 -14.91
N CYS A 87 -3.88 -1.45 -16.07
CA CYS A 87 -5.07 -2.27 -16.31
C CYS A 87 -4.89 -3.27 -17.46
N PHE A 88 -5.91 -4.11 -17.67
CA PHE A 88 -6.02 -5.10 -18.76
C PHE A 88 -4.94 -6.19 -18.79
N GLY A 89 -4.18 -6.36 -17.71
CA GLY A 89 -3.14 -7.39 -17.62
C GLY A 89 -1.96 -7.15 -18.55
N ILE A 90 -1.75 -5.90 -18.99
CA ILE A 90 -0.64 -5.52 -19.88
C ILE A 90 0.69 -5.60 -19.12
N ASN A 91 0.71 -5.18 -17.84
CA ASN A 91 1.90 -5.21 -17.00
C ASN A 91 1.73 -6.19 -15.82
N LEU A 92 2.85 -6.77 -15.38
CA LEU A 92 2.93 -7.59 -14.16
C LEU A 92 3.91 -6.94 -13.18
N GLY A 93 3.37 -6.40 -12.09
CA GLY A 93 4.20 -5.82 -11.03
C GLY A 93 4.94 -6.90 -10.24
N ARG A 94 6.18 -6.62 -9.86
CA ARG A 94 7.00 -7.48 -9.01
C ARG A 94 7.68 -6.66 -7.92
N ILE A 95 7.35 -6.93 -6.66
CA ILE A 95 8.00 -6.28 -5.53
C ILE A 95 8.69 -7.37 -4.72
N ASP A 96 9.99 -7.20 -4.52
CA ASP A 96 10.81 -8.15 -3.79
C ASP A 96 11.03 -7.62 -2.36
N PHE A 97 10.68 -8.44 -1.37
CA PHE A 97 10.92 -8.16 0.05
C PHE A 97 11.99 -9.10 0.59
N TYR A 98 12.89 -8.53 1.38
CA TYR A 98 13.95 -9.24 2.08
C TYR A 98 13.75 -9.09 3.58
N PHE A 99 13.85 -10.22 4.28
CA PHE A 99 13.81 -10.25 5.75
C PHE A 99 15.22 -10.49 6.28
N ASP A 100 15.63 -9.67 7.24
CA ASP A 100 16.87 -9.93 7.98
C ASP A 100 16.66 -10.97 9.10
N ALA A 101 17.73 -11.30 9.82
CA ALA A 101 17.69 -12.23 10.94
C ALA A 101 16.82 -11.75 12.12
N GLU A 102 16.60 -10.44 12.21
CA GLU A 102 15.74 -9.79 13.21
C GLU A 102 14.29 -9.66 12.71
N ARG A 103 13.98 -10.21 11.53
CA ARG A 103 12.67 -10.18 10.85
C ARG A 103 12.19 -8.77 10.50
N ASN A 104 13.11 -7.81 10.35
CA ASN A 104 12.79 -6.53 9.74
C ASN A 104 12.64 -6.76 8.23
N ALA A 105 11.54 -6.27 7.66
CA ALA A 105 11.28 -6.30 6.24
C ALA A 105 11.87 -5.04 5.58
N SER A 106 12.68 -5.22 4.55
CA SER A 106 13.05 -4.16 3.61
C SER A 106 12.56 -4.55 2.22
N GLY A 107 11.96 -3.60 1.51
CA GLY A 107 11.39 -3.82 0.18
C GLY A 107 12.04 -2.92 -0.85
N GLU A 108 12.47 -3.51 -1.98
CA GLU A 108 12.79 -2.75 -3.18
C GLU A 108 11.66 -2.90 -4.20
N GLY A 109 11.09 -1.78 -4.60
CA GLY A 109 9.97 -1.74 -5.53
C GLY A 109 10.42 -1.51 -6.98
N VAL A 110 10.13 -2.45 -7.89
CA VAL A 110 10.38 -2.29 -9.34
C VAL A 110 9.13 -2.69 -10.12
N SER A 111 8.75 -1.95 -11.16
CA SER A 111 7.68 -2.39 -12.08
C SER A 111 8.32 -3.01 -13.31
N ILE A 112 7.93 -4.22 -13.71
CA ILE A 112 8.37 -4.83 -14.97
C ILE A 112 7.27 -4.62 -16.00
N VAL A 113 7.60 -3.89 -17.06
CA VAL A 113 6.78 -3.80 -18.27
C VAL A 113 7.15 -5.02 -19.13
N VAL A 114 6.14 -5.84 -19.47
CA VAL A 114 6.30 -7.00 -20.36
C VAL A 114 5.81 -6.64 -21.76
#